data_AF-A0A830D1M9-F1
#
_entry.id   AF-A0A830D1M9-F1
#
_cell.length_a   1.000
_cell.length_b   1.000
_cell.length_c   1.000
_cell.angle_alpha   90.00
_cell.angle_beta   90.00
_cell.angle_gamma   90.00
#
_symmetry.space_group_name_H-M   'P 1'
#
loop_
_entity.id
_entity.type
_entity.pdbx_description
1 polymer ?
#
loop_
_entity_poly.entity_id
_entity_poly.type
_entity_poly.pdbx_seq_one_letter_code
_entity_poly.pdbx_strand_id
1 'polypeptide(L)'
;MSSRKRKLPILLFDIMDTIVRDPFYHDIPAFFGMSMEELLECKHPAAWIEFEKGLISEMELARTFFKDGRPIDMEGKFKSF
;
A
#
# COMPACT_ATOMS: atom_id res chain seq x y z
N MET A 1 6.61 18.64 -48.55
CA MET A 1 5.44 18.38 -47.68
C MET A 1 5.92 18.34 -46.23
N SER A 2 5.50 19.29 -45.39
CA SER A 2 5.92 19.34 -43.97
C SER A 2 5.09 18.35 -43.15
N SER A 3 5.76 17.35 -42.57
CA SER A 3 5.15 16.41 -41.61
C SER A 3 4.82 17.17 -40.33
N ARG A 4 3.53 17.48 -40.11
CA ARG A 4 3.05 18.06 -38.85
C ARG A 4 3.17 17.00 -37.76
N LYS A 5 4.20 17.08 -36.89
CA LYS A 5 4.32 16.20 -35.71
C LYS A 5 3.04 16.34 -34.86
N ARG A 6 2.17 15.33 -34.88
CA ARG A 6 1.02 15.26 -33.98
C ARG A 6 1.53 15.11 -32.54
N LYS A 7 1.12 16.00 -31.64
CA LYS A 7 1.27 15.78 -30.20
C LYS A 7 0.30 14.68 -29.81
N LEU A 8 0.82 13.54 -29.35
CA LEU A 8 0.01 12.48 -28.76
C LEU A 8 -0.35 12.86 -27.32
N PRO A 9 -1.50 12.41 -26.81
CA PRO A 9 -1.87 12.64 -25.42
C PRO A 9 -0.93 11.87 -24.48
N ILE A 10 -0.67 12.45 -23.31
CA ILE A 10 0.00 11.77 -22.20
C ILE A 10 -1.10 11.13 -21.35
N LEU A 11 -0.95 9.84 -21.05
CA LEU A 11 -1.81 9.10 -20.14
C LEU A 11 -1.03 8.80 -18.85
N LEU A 12 -1.64 9.10 -17.72
CA LEU A 12 -1.13 8.75 -16.40
C LEU A 12 -2.11 7.75 -15.80
N PHE A 13 -1.64 6.53 -15.59
CA PHE A 13 -2.41 5.49 -14.92
C PHE A 13 -1.93 5.41 -13.47
N ASP A 14 -2.89 5.39 -12.55
CA ASP A 14 -2.63 4.90 -11.21
C ASP A 14 -2.32 3.40 -11.26
N ILE A 15 -1.68 2.86 -10.22
CA ILE A 15 -1.37 1.44 -10.13
C ILE A 15 -2.49 0.70 -9.41
N MET A 16 -2.72 1.03 -8.14
CA MET A 16 -3.71 0.34 -7.29
C MET A 16 -5.14 0.69 -7.74
N ASP A 17 -6.00 -0.32 -7.79
CA ASP A 17 -7.39 -0.27 -8.31
C ASP A 17 -7.57 0.29 -9.74
N THR A 18 -6.48 0.48 -10.50
CA THR A 18 -6.51 0.85 -11.93
C THR A 18 -5.86 -0.21 -12.80
N ILE A 19 -4.61 -0.58 -12.51
CA ILE A 19 -3.86 -1.62 -13.26
C ILE A 19 -3.77 -2.91 -12.43
N VAL A 20 -3.62 -2.78 -11.12
CA VAL A 20 -3.49 -3.88 -10.17
C VAL A 20 -4.55 -3.73 -9.08
N ARG A 21 -5.14 -4.82 -8.61
CA ARG A 21 -6.08 -4.79 -7.47
C ARG A 21 -5.36 -4.35 -6.20
N ASP A 22 -5.96 -3.43 -5.45
CA ASP A 22 -5.48 -3.05 -4.12
C ASP A 22 -5.69 -4.20 -3.10
N PRO A 23 -4.63 -4.74 -2.48
CA PRO A 23 -4.77 -5.78 -1.46
C PRO A 23 -5.35 -5.27 -0.14
N PHE A 24 -5.38 -3.95 0.09
CA PHE A 24 -5.69 -3.34 1.38
C PHE A 24 -7.08 -3.69 1.92
N TYR A 25 -8.09 -3.80 1.06
CA TYR A 25 -9.48 -3.96 1.51
C TYR A 25 -9.86 -5.40 1.89
N HIS A 26 -9.17 -6.38 1.32
CA HIS A 26 -9.56 -7.79 1.44
C HIS A 26 -8.43 -8.67 1.92
N ASP A 27 -7.26 -8.52 1.31
CA ASP A 27 -6.13 -9.43 1.51
C ASP A 27 -5.38 -9.08 2.80
N ILE A 28 -5.25 -7.79 3.14
CA ILE A 28 -4.62 -7.34 4.39
C ILE A 28 -5.46 -7.69 5.64
N PRO A 29 -6.77 -7.42 5.72
CA PRO A 29 -7.59 -7.86 6.85
C PRO A 29 -7.58 -9.38 7.00
N ALA A 30 -7.69 -10.12 5.88
CA ALA A 30 -7.63 -11.58 5.88
C ALA A 30 -6.29 -12.11 6.39
N PHE A 31 -5.17 -11.48 6.02
CA PHE A 31 -3.84 -11.81 6.53
C PHE A 31 -3.75 -11.71 8.06
N PHE A 32 -4.34 -10.66 8.63
CA PHE A 32 -4.36 -10.46 10.08
C PHE A 32 -5.48 -11.22 10.80
N GLY A 33 -6.38 -11.89 10.06
CA GLY A 33 -7.56 -12.53 10.64
C GLY A 33 -8.52 -11.55 11.30
N MET A 34 -8.57 -10.31 10.80
CA MET A 34 -9.37 -9.21 11.33
C MET A 34 -10.41 -8.77 10.30
N SER A 35 -11.51 -8.18 10.78
CA SER A 35 -12.36 -7.34 9.94
C SER A 35 -11.63 -6.05 9.54
N MET A 36 -12.14 -5.39 8.51
CA MET A 36 -11.59 -4.09 8.07
C MET A 36 -11.72 -3.01 9.15
N GLU A 37 -12.81 -3.04 9.91
CA GLU A 37 -13.07 -2.10 11.00
C GLU A 37 -12.04 -2.28 12.13
N GLU A 38 -11.86 -3.51 12.61
CA GLU A 38 -10.85 -3.84 13.63
C GLU A 38 -9.42 -3.48 13.19
N LEU A 39 -9.10 -3.72 11.91
CA LEU A 39 -7.81 -3.34 11.35
C LEU A 39 -7.60 -1.82 11.40
N LEU A 40 -8.57 -1.02 10.96
CA LEU A 40 -8.49 0.45 11.01
C LEU A 40 -8.42 0.99 12.45
N GLU A 41 -9.08 0.34 13.39
CA GLU A 41 -9.04 0.70 14.80
C GLU A 41 -7.65 0.49 15.43
N CYS A 42 -6.96 -0.60 15.09
CA CYS A 42 -5.65 -0.90 15.67
C CYS A 42 -4.46 -0.41 14.82
N LYS A 43 -4.65 -0.13 13.52
CA LYS A 43 -3.60 0.34 12.61
C LYS A 43 -3.11 1.75 12.95
N HIS A 44 -1.80 1.95 12.96
CA HIS A 44 -1.21 3.27 13.18
C HIS A 44 -1.65 4.25 12.07
N PRO A 45 -2.16 5.45 12.44
CA PRO A 45 -2.81 6.35 11.49
C PRO A 45 -1.84 6.95 10.46
N ALA A 46 -0.56 7.10 10.80
CA ALA A 46 0.43 7.76 9.96
C ALA A 46 1.47 6.82 9.32
N ALA A 47 1.67 5.61 9.87
CA ALA A 47 2.86 4.79 9.53
C ALA A 47 2.91 4.42 8.05
N TRP A 48 1.77 4.07 7.46
CA TRP A 48 1.69 3.75 6.02
C TRP A 48 1.95 4.98 5.13
N ILE A 49 1.40 6.14 5.50
CA ILE A 49 1.60 7.39 4.75
C ILE A 49 3.06 7.83 4.81
N GLU A 50 3.71 7.67 5.97
CA GLU A 50 5.13 7.97 6.15
C GLU A 50 6.00 7.02 5.33
N PHE A 51 5.63 5.74 5.27
CA PHE A 51 6.30 4.74 4.44
C PHE A 51 6.16 5.05 2.95
N GLU A 52 4.95 5.34 2.45
CA GLU A 52 4.71 5.71 1.05
C GLU A 52 5.47 6.96 0.62
N LYS A 53 5.70 7.90 1.55
CA LYS A 53 6.51 9.10 1.32
C LYS A 53 8.01 8.86 1.42
N GLY A 54 8.44 7.64 1.78
CA GLY A 54 9.85 7.29 1.98
C GLY A 54 10.47 7.92 3.24
N LEU A 55 9.65 8.30 4.23
CA LEU A 55 10.12 8.90 5.49
C LEU A 55 10.56 7.85 6.51
N ILE A 56 9.99 6.64 6.44
CA ILE A 56 10.36 5.49 7.26
C ILE A 56 10.68 4.28 6.37
N SER A 57 11.58 3.43 6.85
CA SER A 57 11.93 2.17 6.20
C SER A 57 10.86 1.09 6.39
N GLU A 58 10.96 0.02 5.61
CA GLU A 58 10.12 -1.18 5.75
C GLU A 58 10.22 -1.80 7.16
N MET A 59 11.42 -1.81 7.75
CA MET A 59 11.63 -2.30 9.12
C MET A 59 10.95 -1.41 10.18
N GLU A 60 10.90 -0.10 9.95
CA GLU A 60 10.22 0.84 10.83
C GLU A 60 8.70 0.73 10.69
N LEU A 61 8.20 0.56 9.45
CA LEU A 61 6.80 0.25 9.22
C LEU A 61 6.41 -1.04 9.95
N ALA A 62 7.23 -2.10 9.85
CA ALA A 62 6.96 -3.36 10.52
C ALA A 62 6.79 -3.23 12.04
N ARG A 63 7.55 -2.32 12.66
CA ARG A 63 7.49 -2.07 14.12
C ARG A 63 6.36 -1.12 14.53
N THR A 64 5.92 -0.25 13.62
CA THR A 64 4.97 0.83 13.91
C THR A 64 3.62 0.64 13.23
N PHE A 65 3.39 -0.49 12.56
CA PHE A 65 2.16 -0.74 11.80
C PHE A 65 0.89 -0.63 12.66
N PHE A 66 0.94 -1.06 13.91
CA PHE A 66 -0.16 -0.97 14.87
C PHE A 66 0.09 0.12 15.93
N LYS A 67 -1.01 0.74 16.41
CA LYS A 67 -1.01 1.80 17.44
C LYS A 67 -0.45 1.32 18.78
N ASP A 68 -0.57 0.03 19.07
CA ASP A 68 -0.08 -0.60 20.30
C ASP A 68 1.40 -1.00 20.26
N GLY A 69 2.07 -0.77 19.12
CA GLY A 69 3.51 -1.04 18.95
C GLY A 69 3.86 -2.52 18.82
N ARG A 70 2.88 -3.42 18.65
CA ARG A 70 3.19 -4.82 18.31
C ARG A 70 3.78 -4.87 16.89
N PRO A 71 4.91 -5.56 16.67
CA PRO A 71 5.48 -5.67 15.35
C PRO A 71 4.65 -6.61 14.47
N ILE A 72 4.64 -6.37 13.16
CA ILE A 72 4.16 -7.32 12.17
C ILE A 72 5.32 -8.17 11.67
N ASP A 73 5.03 -9.43 11.40
CA ASP A 73 5.96 -10.32 10.70
C ASP A 73 5.96 -9.98 9.21
N MET A 74 7.10 -9.51 8.70
CA MET A 74 7.30 -9.23 7.28
C MET A 74 7.81 -10.46 6.51
N GLU A 75 8.22 -11.55 7.18
CA GLU A 75 8.51 -12.83 6.52
C GLU A 75 7.23 -13.56 6.10
N GLY A 76 6.07 -13.17 6.66
CA GLY A 76 4.74 -13.64 6.29
C GLY A 76 4.25 -13.16 4.92
N LYS A 77 4.66 -13.83 3.84
CA LYS A 77 3.91 -13.97 2.56
C LYS A 77 3.34 -12.71 1.85
N PHE A 78 4.04 -11.59 1.80
CA PHE A 78 3.84 -10.62 0.70
C PHE A 78 4.21 -11.20 -0.69
N LYS A 79 4.78 -12.42 -0.74
CA LYS A 79 5.20 -13.14 -1.95
C LYS A 79 4.12 -14.01 -2.63
N SER A 80 2.86 -13.96 -2.20
CA SER A 80 1.78 -14.79 -2.78
C SER A 80 0.82 -14.04 -3.69
N PHE A 81 1.18 -12.83 -4.16
CA PHE A 81 0.48 -12.13 -5.23
C PHE A 81 1.19 -12.36 -6.58
#